data_AF-A0A6A7G340-F1
#
_entry.id   AF-A0A6A7G340-F1
#
_cell.length_a   1.000
_cell.length_b   1.000
_cell.length_c   1.000
_cell.angle_alpha   90.00
_cell.angle_beta   90.00
_cell.angle_gamma   90.00
#
_symmetry.space_group_name_H-M   'P 1'
#
loop_
_entity.id
_entity.type
_entity.pdbx_description
1 polymer ?
#
loop_
_entity_poly.entity_id
_entity_poly.type
_entity_poly.pdbx_seq_one_letter_code
_entity_poly.pdbx_strand_id
1 'polypeptide(L)'
;LPPVIRHQFGLVGDTVVVSGQLPDSSCEYTREAAYRVYQMPDPHQEDLLSRLLSYRQEMAILCGFPSFAHRALGGSLAETPELVSSFLTDVSDALRPLAQQDYAAMSAMKKKQNKNAKELGLWDVCYYTGIAKHEVLTGANVGKSPSLSHYFPLGSVMQGLNHLLQQLFGVSMTLCIAERGEVWADDVHKLAVSDEDGSLLGYIYCDFTERAGKSTQDCHFTIRGGKELADGSYQNPVVVVQLSLPPASWSAPPLLTPSMVENLFHEMGHALHSMLARTRYQHVTGTRCSTDFAEVPSILMEFFASDPRVLRSFACHYKTGEPMPQQLMDIMVKSKSVFMASEMQTQVFYSAVDQRYHSAVSWDSVSTTDLLKEEHNKHYGLPYVDNTAWQLRFSHFVGYGGKYYAYLVSRAVASWIWQTYFVQDPFSREAGTRYRTEVLQHGGGVPPRQLVANFLDKEVTAKSLTTALISDLESKREALAA
;
A
#
# COMPACT_ATOMS: atom_id res chain seq x y z
N LEU A 1 0.38 -4.06 34.66
CA LEU A 1 0.68 -2.66 34.30
C LEU A 1 1.03 -1.83 35.54
N PRO A 2 2.12 -1.04 35.52
CA PRO A 2 2.46 -0.08 36.57
C PRO A 2 1.29 0.88 36.85
N PRO A 3 0.98 1.22 38.13
CA PRO A 3 -0.14 2.10 38.47
C PRO A 3 -0.11 3.45 37.73
N VAL A 4 1.08 3.99 37.49
CA VAL A 4 1.30 5.29 36.85
C VAL A 4 0.78 5.38 35.41
N ILE A 5 0.63 4.26 34.69
CA ILE A 5 0.14 4.27 33.30
C ILE A 5 -1.26 3.67 33.13
N ARG A 6 -1.89 3.14 34.20
CA ARG A 6 -3.20 2.46 34.07
C ARG A 6 -4.30 3.38 33.55
N HIS A 7 -4.23 4.67 33.88
CA HIS A 7 -5.19 5.68 33.43
C HIS A 7 -5.16 5.95 31.91
N GLN A 8 -4.16 5.44 31.20
CA GLN A 8 -4.01 5.57 29.74
C GLN A 8 -4.79 4.50 28.96
N PHE A 9 -5.37 3.52 29.66
CA PHE A 9 -6.04 2.36 29.07
C PHE A 9 -7.50 2.28 29.52
N GLY A 10 -8.32 1.60 28.72
CA GLY A 10 -9.72 1.36 29.06
C GLY A 10 -9.87 0.42 30.27
N LEU A 11 -10.99 0.53 30.97
CA LEU A 11 -11.37 -0.38 32.05
C LEU A 11 -12.65 -1.13 31.68
N VAL A 12 -12.67 -2.44 31.94
CA VAL A 12 -13.88 -3.28 31.92
C VAL A 12 -14.00 -3.92 33.29
N GLY A 13 -14.90 -3.39 34.12
CA GLY A 13 -14.92 -3.68 35.55
C GLY A 13 -13.59 -3.26 36.19
N ASP A 14 -12.97 -4.17 36.94
CA ASP A 14 -11.66 -3.97 37.57
C ASP A 14 -10.47 -4.35 36.69
N THR A 15 -10.72 -4.73 35.43
CA THR A 15 -9.68 -5.18 34.49
C THR A 15 -9.25 -4.07 33.56
N VAL A 16 -7.94 -3.81 33.49
CA VAL A 16 -7.36 -2.90 32.50
C VAL A 16 -7.30 -3.59 31.14
N VAL A 17 -7.89 -2.97 30.13
CA VAL A 17 -7.96 -3.47 28.76
C VAL A 17 -7.02 -2.67 27.87
N VAL A 18 -6.05 -3.35 27.28
CA VAL A 18 -5.14 -2.79 26.27
C VAL A 18 -5.67 -3.19 24.89
N SER A 19 -6.47 -2.31 24.27
CA SER A 19 -7.08 -2.56 22.96
C SER A 19 -6.16 -2.27 21.76
N GLY A 20 -4.97 -1.72 21.99
CA GLY A 20 -4.03 -1.34 20.94
C GLY A 20 -2.66 -0.97 21.49
N GLN A 21 -1.71 -0.68 20.59
CA GLN A 21 -0.31 -0.43 20.92
C GLN A 21 0.01 1.02 21.36
N LEU A 22 -0.95 1.95 21.24
CA LEU A 22 -0.80 3.37 21.58
C LEU A 22 0.53 4.01 21.09
N PRO A 23 0.90 3.84 19.81
CA PRO A 23 2.23 4.24 19.30
C PRO A 23 2.51 5.74 19.42
N ASP A 24 1.48 6.58 19.43
CA ASP A 24 1.61 8.05 19.45
C ASP A 24 1.69 8.64 20.87
N SER A 25 1.60 7.81 21.91
CA SER A 25 1.70 8.28 23.30
C SER A 25 3.06 8.96 23.54
N SER A 26 3.05 10.16 24.12
CA SER A 26 4.28 10.86 24.52
C SER A 26 5.03 10.16 25.67
N CYS A 27 4.34 9.31 26.43
CA CYS A 27 4.93 8.51 27.51
C CYS A 27 5.54 7.21 26.98
N GLU A 28 6.87 7.05 27.08
CA GLU A 28 7.60 5.84 26.69
C GLU A 28 7.10 4.59 27.42
N TYR A 29 6.85 4.67 28.73
CA TYR A 29 6.35 3.54 29.52
C TYR A 29 4.98 3.06 29.04
N THR A 30 4.12 3.98 28.60
CA THR A 30 2.82 3.63 28.01
C THR A 30 3.01 2.90 26.70
N ARG A 31 3.88 3.39 25.81
CA ARG A 31 4.18 2.74 24.52
C ARG A 31 4.76 1.34 24.71
N GLU A 32 5.77 1.18 25.56
CA GLU A 32 6.38 -0.12 25.85
C GLU A 32 5.37 -1.10 26.43
N ALA A 33 4.61 -0.67 27.43
CA ALA A 33 3.66 -1.55 28.09
C ALA A 33 2.49 -1.93 27.17
N ALA A 34 1.99 -0.98 26.38
CA ALA A 34 0.95 -1.24 25.37
C ALA A 34 1.45 -2.25 24.33
N TYR A 35 2.65 -2.05 23.79
CA TYR A 35 3.28 -2.95 22.83
C TYR A 35 3.40 -4.39 23.38
N ARG A 36 4.01 -4.54 24.57
CA ARG A 36 4.25 -5.87 25.17
C ARG A 36 2.94 -6.58 25.51
N VAL A 37 1.97 -5.88 26.09
CA VAL A 37 0.69 -6.49 26.49
C VAL A 37 -0.16 -6.84 25.27
N TYR A 38 -0.23 -5.95 24.28
CA TYR A 38 -1.00 -6.20 23.05
C TYR A 38 -0.46 -7.39 22.26
N GLN A 39 0.86 -7.60 22.30
CA GLN A 39 1.55 -8.66 21.59
C GLN A 39 1.86 -9.89 22.46
N MET A 40 1.19 -10.08 23.61
CA MET A 40 1.46 -11.27 24.42
C MET A 40 1.15 -12.57 23.65
N PRO A 41 1.94 -13.64 23.88
CA PRO A 41 1.63 -14.96 23.36
C PRO A 41 0.23 -15.41 23.78
N ASP A 42 -0.47 -16.07 22.86
CA ASP A 42 -1.76 -16.69 23.09
C ASP A 42 -1.69 -18.14 22.59
N PRO A 43 -1.69 -19.14 23.49
CA PRO A 43 -1.55 -20.55 23.09
C PRO A 43 -2.65 -21.04 22.16
N HIS A 44 -3.86 -20.49 22.25
CA HIS A 44 -4.95 -20.89 21.37
C HIS A 44 -4.74 -20.34 19.95
N GLN A 45 -4.34 -19.07 19.83
CA GLN A 45 -4.02 -18.50 18.51
C GLN A 45 -2.77 -19.12 17.89
N GLU A 46 -1.77 -19.49 18.70
CA GLU A 46 -0.58 -20.22 18.25
C GLU A 46 -0.95 -21.59 17.67
N ASP A 47 -1.83 -22.35 18.33
CA ASP A 47 -2.35 -23.63 17.82
C ASP A 47 -3.09 -23.44 16.49
N LEU A 48 -3.99 -22.44 16.42
CA LEU A 48 -4.73 -22.16 15.20
C LEU A 48 -3.82 -21.80 14.02
N LEU A 49 -2.82 -20.94 14.25
CA LEU A 49 -1.87 -20.55 13.20
C LEU A 49 -1.00 -21.74 12.78
N SER A 50 -0.45 -22.49 13.73
CA SER A 50 0.40 -23.66 13.44
C SER A 50 -0.36 -24.72 12.64
N ARG A 51 -1.62 -24.99 13.01
CA ARG A 51 -2.49 -25.93 12.29
C ARG A 51 -2.84 -25.44 10.90
N LEU A 52 -3.15 -24.15 10.73
CA LEU A 52 -3.38 -23.56 9.41
C LEU A 52 -2.17 -23.75 8.49
N LEU A 53 -0.97 -23.46 8.98
CA LEU A 53 0.27 -23.61 8.22
C LEU A 53 0.57 -25.07 7.89
N SER A 54 0.34 -25.99 8.84
CA SER A 54 0.46 -27.44 8.63
C SER A 54 -0.48 -27.95 7.53
N TYR A 55 -1.79 -27.62 7.61
CA TYR A 55 -2.75 -28.02 6.59
C TYR A 55 -2.47 -27.42 5.21
N ARG A 56 -1.89 -26.22 5.15
CA ARG A 56 -1.44 -25.62 3.89
C ARG A 56 -0.29 -26.37 3.26
N GLN A 57 0.68 -26.79 4.06
CA GLN A 57 1.79 -27.61 3.59
C GLN A 57 1.28 -28.98 3.10
N GLU A 58 0.41 -29.64 3.87
CA GLU A 58 -0.22 -30.90 3.47
C GLU A 58 -0.99 -30.76 2.14
N MET A 59 -1.83 -29.72 2.03
CA MET A 59 -2.57 -29.42 0.80
C MET A 59 -1.63 -29.19 -0.39
N ALA A 60 -0.51 -28.49 -0.20
CA ALA A 60 0.44 -28.26 -1.27
C ALA A 60 1.08 -29.57 -1.77
N ILE A 61 1.51 -30.43 -0.85
CA ILE A 61 2.07 -31.75 -1.17
C ILE A 61 1.04 -32.61 -1.91
N LEU A 62 -0.21 -32.64 -1.44
CA LEU A 62 -1.30 -33.38 -2.10
C LEU A 62 -1.59 -32.87 -3.52
N CYS A 63 -1.40 -31.56 -3.76
CA CYS A 63 -1.52 -30.95 -5.08
C CYS A 63 -0.24 -31.08 -5.94
N GLY A 64 0.80 -31.78 -5.47
CA GLY A 64 2.05 -32.00 -6.21
C GLY A 64 3.06 -30.85 -6.16
N PHE A 65 2.89 -29.90 -5.23
CA PHE A 65 3.82 -28.79 -5.02
C PHE A 65 4.77 -29.07 -3.85
N PRO A 66 6.04 -28.62 -3.89
CA PRO A 66 6.98 -28.82 -2.78
C PRO A 66 6.59 -28.09 -1.48
N SER A 67 5.93 -26.93 -1.60
CA SER A 67 5.42 -26.17 -0.47
C SER A 67 4.21 -25.32 -0.84
N PHE A 68 3.52 -24.78 0.17
CA PHE A 68 2.41 -23.86 -0.07
C PHE A 68 2.84 -22.61 -0.86
N ALA A 69 4.04 -22.07 -0.61
CA ALA A 69 4.58 -20.97 -1.38
C ALA A 69 4.71 -21.32 -2.88
N HIS A 70 5.27 -22.49 -3.23
CA HIS A 70 5.33 -22.93 -4.64
C HIS A 70 3.95 -22.96 -5.32
N ARG A 71 2.92 -23.41 -4.59
CA ARG A 71 1.54 -23.39 -5.09
C ARG A 71 1.00 -21.96 -5.22
N ALA A 72 1.27 -21.10 -4.24
CA ALA A 72 0.72 -19.75 -4.17
C ALA A 72 1.32 -18.81 -5.24
N LEU A 73 2.59 -19.02 -5.59
CA LEU A 73 3.34 -18.23 -6.56
C LEU A 73 3.22 -18.76 -8.00
N GLY A 74 2.65 -19.94 -8.21
CA GLY A 74 2.47 -20.51 -9.55
C GLY A 74 1.69 -19.56 -10.47
N GLY A 75 2.32 -19.10 -11.55
CA GLY A 75 1.75 -18.14 -12.50
C GLY A 75 1.77 -16.68 -12.03
N SER A 76 2.46 -16.37 -10.94
CA SER A 76 2.71 -15.00 -10.48
C SER A 76 3.87 -14.35 -11.24
N LEU A 77 4.11 -13.06 -11.02
CA LEU A 77 5.28 -12.37 -11.59
C LEU A 77 6.59 -12.95 -11.03
N ALA A 78 6.63 -13.26 -9.74
CA ALA A 78 7.77 -13.89 -9.09
C ALA A 78 7.92 -15.39 -9.36
N GLU A 79 6.84 -16.09 -9.75
CA GLU A 79 6.73 -17.52 -10.13
C GLU A 79 7.20 -18.56 -9.10
N THR A 80 8.31 -18.33 -8.39
CA THR A 80 8.92 -19.29 -7.47
C THR A 80 9.38 -18.61 -6.18
N PRO A 81 9.34 -19.31 -5.03
CA PRO A 81 9.81 -18.77 -3.76
C PRO A 81 11.33 -18.52 -3.75
N GLU A 82 12.11 -19.16 -4.62
CA GLU A 82 13.55 -18.93 -4.75
C GLU A 82 13.85 -17.52 -5.29
N LEU A 83 13.09 -17.07 -6.31
CA LEU A 83 13.23 -15.70 -6.81
C LEU A 83 12.86 -14.70 -5.72
N VAL A 84 11.75 -14.94 -5.00
CA VAL A 84 11.34 -14.08 -3.89
C VAL A 84 12.41 -14.06 -2.79
N SER A 85 12.96 -15.20 -2.40
CA SER A 85 14.01 -15.29 -1.38
C SER A 85 15.27 -14.53 -1.80
N SER A 86 15.70 -14.66 -3.05
CA SER A 86 16.84 -13.92 -3.59
C SER A 86 16.56 -12.41 -3.58
N PHE A 87 15.39 -12.01 -4.05
CA PHE A 87 14.97 -10.61 -4.07
C PHE A 87 14.92 -10.00 -2.66
N LEU A 88 14.28 -10.67 -1.70
CA LEU A 88 14.17 -10.18 -0.32
C LEU A 88 15.54 -10.09 0.35
N THR A 89 16.45 -11.03 0.06
CA THR A 89 17.83 -10.99 0.57
C THR A 89 18.59 -9.80 -0.01
N ASP A 90 18.58 -9.65 -1.34
CA ASP A 90 19.26 -8.55 -2.02
C ASP A 90 18.76 -7.17 -1.54
N VAL A 91 17.44 -7.01 -1.42
CA VAL A 91 16.83 -5.79 -0.88
C VAL A 91 17.21 -5.58 0.58
N SER A 92 17.14 -6.63 1.42
CA SER A 92 17.49 -6.52 2.84
C SER A 92 18.94 -6.09 3.05
N ASP A 93 19.88 -6.62 2.26
CA ASP A 93 21.29 -6.29 2.39
C ASP A 93 21.59 -4.86 1.93
N ALA A 94 20.92 -4.39 0.87
CA ALA A 94 21.01 -3.01 0.42
C ALA A 94 20.38 -2.01 1.41
N LEU A 95 19.24 -2.37 2.01
CA LEU A 95 18.52 -1.50 2.96
C LEU A 95 19.16 -1.44 4.35
N ARG A 96 19.81 -2.51 4.82
CA ARG A 96 20.38 -2.60 6.18
C ARG A 96 21.19 -1.37 6.60
N PRO A 97 22.19 -0.87 5.83
CA PRO A 97 22.93 0.33 6.22
C PRO A 97 22.06 1.60 6.25
N LEU A 98 21.06 1.71 5.36
CA LEU A 98 20.15 2.86 5.28
C LEU A 98 19.15 2.86 6.45
N ALA A 99 18.57 1.71 6.77
CA ALA A 99 17.68 1.53 7.92
C ALA A 99 18.42 1.78 9.24
N GLN A 100 19.69 1.37 9.35
CA GLN A 100 20.50 1.66 10.53
C GLN A 100 20.73 3.16 10.73
N GLN A 101 20.87 3.94 9.66
CA GLN A 101 20.94 5.41 9.74
C GLN A 101 19.61 5.99 10.25
N ASP A 102 18.48 5.48 9.78
CA ASP A 102 17.15 5.90 10.23
C ASP A 102 16.98 5.62 11.75
N TYR A 103 17.30 4.41 12.21
CA TYR A 103 17.25 4.06 13.65
C TYR A 103 18.25 4.85 14.50
N ALA A 104 19.44 5.17 13.97
CA ALA A 104 20.40 6.02 14.65
C ALA A 104 19.88 7.45 14.83
N ALA A 105 19.20 8.00 13.82
CA ALA A 105 18.54 9.30 13.90
C ALA A 105 17.41 9.29 14.94
N MET A 106 16.53 8.29 14.93
CA MET A 106 15.48 8.12 15.97
C MET A 106 16.09 8.00 17.38
N SER A 107 17.20 7.25 17.51
CA SER A 107 17.92 7.12 18.78
C SER A 107 18.49 8.46 19.27
N ALA A 108 18.98 9.30 18.36
CA ALA A 108 19.44 10.65 18.69
C ALA A 108 18.28 11.55 19.14
N MET A 109 17.11 11.47 18.47
CA MET A 109 15.89 12.17 18.87
C MET A 109 15.45 11.76 20.28
N LYS A 110 15.47 10.45 20.59
CA LYS A 110 15.17 9.90 21.91
C LYS A 110 16.09 10.45 22.99
N LYS A 111 17.41 10.43 22.77
CA LYS A 111 18.42 10.96 23.69
C LYS A 111 18.30 12.47 23.90
N LYS A 112 17.87 13.22 22.88
CA LYS A 112 17.62 14.67 22.99
C LYS A 112 16.45 14.98 23.92
N GLN A 113 15.39 14.16 23.90
CA GLN A 113 14.23 14.30 24.80
C GLN A 113 14.54 13.86 26.24
N ASN A 114 15.33 12.79 26.40
CA ASN A 114 15.73 12.28 27.70
C ASN A 114 17.18 11.75 27.63
N LYS A 115 18.12 12.45 28.28
CA LYS A 115 19.55 12.07 28.28
C LYS A 115 19.83 10.70 28.91
N ASN A 116 18.94 10.24 29.80
CA ASN A 116 19.02 8.94 30.46
C ASN A 116 18.14 7.88 29.77
N ALA A 117 17.66 8.15 28.55
CA ALA A 117 16.84 7.22 27.81
C ALA A 117 17.59 5.93 27.53
N LYS A 118 16.86 4.81 27.62
CA LYS A 118 17.34 3.50 27.16
C LYS A 118 17.47 3.48 25.64
N GLU A 119 18.00 2.39 25.12
CA GLU A 119 18.05 2.11 23.69
C GLU A 119 16.66 2.21 23.02
N LEU A 120 16.67 2.47 21.71
CA LEU A 120 15.45 2.57 20.91
C LEU A 120 14.72 1.21 20.91
N GLY A 121 13.47 1.19 21.37
CA GLY A 121 12.63 -0.01 21.32
C GLY A 121 11.72 -0.01 20.09
N LEU A 122 11.14 -1.17 19.77
CA LEU A 122 10.16 -1.29 18.66
C LEU A 122 8.94 -0.36 18.84
N TRP A 123 8.53 -0.13 20.09
CA TRP A 123 7.45 0.79 20.46
C TRP A 123 7.78 2.27 20.29
N ASP A 124 9.03 2.61 19.95
CA ASP A 124 9.47 4.00 19.73
C ASP A 124 9.45 4.39 18.25
N VAL A 125 9.49 3.43 17.32
CA VAL A 125 9.69 3.66 15.89
C VAL A 125 8.59 4.55 15.31
N CYS A 126 7.31 4.20 15.53
CA CYS A 126 6.18 5.00 15.06
C CYS A 126 6.17 6.40 15.68
N TYR A 127 6.46 6.51 16.97
CA TYR A 127 6.47 7.78 17.70
C TYR A 127 7.51 8.76 17.13
N TYR A 128 8.76 8.32 16.98
CA TYR A 128 9.82 9.19 16.45
C TYR A 128 9.67 9.45 14.95
N THR A 129 9.08 8.53 14.19
CA THR A 129 8.69 8.79 12.81
C THR A 129 7.65 9.91 12.73
N GLY A 130 6.62 9.88 13.59
CA GLY A 130 5.60 10.92 13.68
C GLY A 130 6.19 12.29 14.05
N ILE A 131 7.11 12.33 15.02
CA ILE A 131 7.81 13.56 15.39
C ILE A 131 8.64 14.09 14.21
N ALA A 132 9.45 13.26 13.56
CA ALA A 132 10.31 13.70 12.46
C ALA A 132 9.47 14.22 11.27
N LYS A 133 8.37 13.53 10.92
CA LYS A 133 7.42 14.01 9.91
C LYS A 133 6.81 15.35 10.29
N HIS A 134 6.40 15.51 11.56
CA HIS A 134 5.89 16.78 12.07
C HIS A 134 6.94 17.91 12.05
N GLU A 135 8.19 17.63 12.41
CA GLU A 135 9.30 18.60 12.34
C GLU A 135 9.55 19.05 10.89
N VAL A 136 9.52 18.15 9.91
CA VAL A 136 9.61 18.50 8.47
C VAL A 136 8.43 19.38 8.05
N LEU A 137 7.21 19.06 8.50
CA LEU A 137 6.00 19.82 8.18
C LEU A 137 5.96 21.22 8.83
N THR A 138 6.64 21.42 9.97
CA THR A 138 6.58 22.68 10.76
C THR A 138 7.84 23.54 10.70
N GLY A 139 9.01 22.96 10.42
CA GLY A 139 10.30 23.64 10.42
C GLY A 139 10.50 24.69 9.32
N ALA A 140 9.61 24.76 8.33
CA ALA A 140 9.76 25.62 7.16
C ALA A 140 9.26 27.08 7.34
N ASN A 141 9.09 27.59 8.57
CA ASN A 141 8.59 28.94 8.84
C ASN A 141 7.28 29.28 8.09
N VAL A 142 6.45 28.28 7.80
CA VAL A 142 5.11 28.51 7.27
C VAL A 142 4.23 28.92 8.43
N GLY A 143 4.11 30.24 8.66
CA GLY A 143 3.32 30.80 9.76
C GLY A 143 1.94 30.15 9.84
N LYS A 144 1.53 29.69 11.04
CA LYS A 144 0.31 28.87 11.26
C LYS A 144 0.15 27.80 10.17
N SER A 145 0.95 26.73 10.22
CA SER A 145 0.94 25.59 9.28
C SER A 145 -0.43 25.41 8.61
N PRO A 146 -0.65 25.90 7.38
CA PRO A 146 -1.91 25.75 6.69
C PRO A 146 -2.09 24.26 6.47
N SER A 147 -3.22 23.72 6.91
CA SER A 147 -3.52 22.29 6.76
C SER A 147 -3.41 21.91 5.29
N LEU A 148 -2.49 21.00 4.95
CA LEU A 148 -2.29 20.53 3.57
C LEU A 148 -3.60 20.06 2.95
N SER A 149 -4.50 19.49 3.76
CA SER A 149 -5.82 19.05 3.31
C SER A 149 -6.70 20.14 2.70
N HIS A 150 -6.47 21.41 3.03
CA HIS A 150 -7.22 22.52 2.45
C HIS A 150 -7.00 22.68 0.94
N TYR A 151 -5.93 22.10 0.40
CA TYR A 151 -5.61 22.14 -1.03
C TYR A 151 -6.12 20.91 -1.80
N PHE A 152 -6.76 19.97 -1.11
CA PHE A 152 -7.25 18.73 -1.69
C PHE A 152 -8.75 18.52 -1.44
N PRO A 153 -9.62 19.44 -1.87
CA PRO A 153 -11.05 19.14 -1.91
C PRO A 153 -11.31 18.01 -2.91
N LEU A 154 -12.15 17.04 -2.54
CA LEU A 154 -12.40 15.82 -3.32
C LEU A 154 -12.74 16.09 -4.79
N GLY A 155 -13.55 17.12 -5.06
CA GLY A 155 -13.91 17.51 -6.43
C GLY A 155 -12.70 17.88 -7.29
N SER A 156 -11.75 18.67 -6.75
CA SER A 156 -10.53 19.02 -7.46
C SER A 156 -9.64 17.79 -7.67
N VAL A 157 -9.52 16.92 -6.67
CA VAL A 157 -8.72 15.69 -6.78
C VAL A 157 -9.27 14.77 -7.89
N MET A 158 -10.60 14.58 -7.93
CA MET A 158 -11.26 13.82 -9.01
C MET A 158 -11.12 14.47 -10.38
N GLN A 159 -11.15 15.80 -10.45
CA GLN A 159 -10.91 16.53 -11.70
C GLN A 159 -9.47 16.36 -12.19
N GLY A 160 -8.48 16.45 -11.29
CA GLY A 160 -7.08 16.21 -11.60
C GLY A 160 -6.82 14.79 -12.08
N LEU A 161 -7.43 13.81 -11.41
CA LEU A 161 -7.40 12.41 -11.83
C LEU A 161 -8.00 12.23 -13.23
N ASN A 162 -9.19 12.80 -13.49
CA ASN A 162 -9.81 12.76 -14.82
C ASN A 162 -8.92 13.42 -15.88
N HIS A 163 -8.30 14.56 -15.59
CA HIS A 163 -7.37 15.22 -16.51
C HIS A 163 -6.15 14.33 -16.82
N LEU A 164 -5.56 13.71 -15.81
CA LEU A 164 -4.45 12.78 -15.98
C LEU A 164 -4.84 11.60 -16.88
N LEU A 165 -6.01 10.98 -16.67
CA LEU A 165 -6.48 9.87 -17.50
C LEU A 165 -6.74 10.29 -18.96
N GLN A 166 -7.19 11.52 -19.20
CA GLN A 166 -7.33 12.06 -20.54
C GLN A 166 -5.96 12.23 -21.22
N GLN A 167 -4.98 12.78 -20.50
CA GLN A 167 -3.63 12.96 -21.03
C GLN A 167 -2.93 11.64 -21.33
N LEU A 168 -3.05 10.65 -20.44
CA LEU A 168 -2.36 9.37 -20.59
C LEU A 168 -3.06 8.41 -21.55
N PHE A 169 -4.38 8.32 -21.47
CA PHE A 169 -5.14 7.21 -22.07
C PHE A 169 -6.25 7.66 -23.03
N GLY A 170 -6.53 8.96 -23.13
CA GLY A 170 -7.67 9.48 -23.88
C GLY A 170 -9.02 9.18 -23.22
N VAL A 171 -9.02 8.74 -21.97
CA VAL A 171 -10.22 8.31 -21.25
C VAL A 171 -10.77 9.45 -20.41
N SER A 172 -12.10 9.56 -20.37
CA SER A 172 -12.82 10.54 -19.56
C SER A 172 -13.82 9.89 -18.61
N MET A 173 -13.99 10.50 -17.45
CA MET A 173 -14.99 10.13 -16.45
C MET A 173 -16.05 11.22 -16.35
N THR A 174 -17.33 10.84 -16.45
CA THR A 174 -18.47 11.75 -16.35
C THR A 174 -19.44 11.25 -15.29
N LEU A 175 -19.90 12.15 -14.42
CA LEU A 175 -20.93 11.84 -13.43
C LEU A 175 -22.25 11.51 -14.12
N CYS A 176 -22.88 10.42 -13.71
CA CYS A 176 -24.18 9.98 -14.19
C CYS A 176 -25.18 9.92 -13.05
N ILE A 177 -26.45 10.15 -13.37
CA ILE A 177 -27.54 9.97 -12.44
C ILE A 177 -27.80 8.46 -12.31
N ALA A 178 -27.74 7.96 -11.08
CA ALA A 178 -28.14 6.58 -10.79
C ALA A 178 -29.66 6.44 -10.84
N GLU A 179 -30.14 5.31 -11.36
CA GLU A 179 -31.56 5.00 -11.38
C GLU A 179 -32.09 4.71 -9.96
N ARG A 180 -33.41 4.83 -9.80
CA ARG A 180 -34.04 4.57 -8.50
C ARG A 180 -33.81 3.11 -8.08
N GLY A 181 -33.10 2.91 -6.98
CA GLY A 181 -32.77 1.59 -6.44
C GLY A 181 -31.50 0.96 -7.04
N GLU A 182 -30.77 1.67 -7.89
CA GLU A 182 -29.49 1.19 -8.46
C GLU A 182 -28.34 1.23 -7.43
N VAL A 183 -28.36 2.22 -6.53
CA VAL A 183 -27.33 2.41 -5.49
C VAL A 183 -27.80 1.96 -4.11
N TRP A 184 -26.86 1.48 -3.30
CA TRP A 184 -27.13 0.99 -1.93
C TRP A 184 -27.08 2.08 -0.85
N ALA A 185 -26.62 3.29 -1.19
CA ALA A 185 -26.65 4.47 -0.33
C ALA A 185 -26.75 5.75 -1.17
N ASP A 186 -27.32 6.81 -0.59
CA ASP A 186 -27.64 8.08 -1.28
C ASP A 186 -26.40 8.90 -1.67
N ASP A 187 -25.26 8.63 -1.03
CA ASP A 187 -23.97 9.30 -1.24
C ASP A 187 -23.04 8.54 -2.21
N VAL A 188 -23.54 7.48 -2.85
CA VAL A 188 -22.80 6.75 -3.89
C VAL A 188 -22.91 7.47 -5.23
N HIS A 189 -21.76 7.78 -5.83
CA HIS A 189 -21.70 8.44 -7.14
C HIS A 189 -21.43 7.45 -8.26
N LYS A 190 -22.22 7.50 -9.34
CA LYS A 190 -22.00 6.67 -10.54
C LYS A 190 -21.23 7.47 -11.58
N LEU A 191 -20.08 6.95 -12.03
CA LEU A 191 -19.28 7.53 -13.10
C LEU A 191 -19.35 6.65 -14.35
N ALA A 192 -19.67 7.23 -15.50
CA ALA A 192 -19.43 6.61 -16.80
C ALA A 192 -18.00 6.88 -17.25
N VAL A 193 -17.31 5.84 -17.67
CA VAL A 193 -15.95 5.93 -18.20
C VAL A 193 -16.04 5.75 -19.71
N SER A 194 -15.56 6.73 -20.47
CA SER A 194 -15.66 6.74 -21.93
C SER A 194 -14.28 6.85 -22.57
N ASP A 195 -14.12 6.21 -23.72
CA ASP A 195 -12.91 6.28 -24.54
C ASP A 195 -12.82 7.62 -25.29
N GLU A 196 -11.71 7.81 -25.99
CA GLU A 196 -11.45 9.00 -26.80
C GLU A 196 -12.44 9.17 -27.95
N ASP A 197 -12.96 8.06 -28.50
CA ASP A 197 -13.99 8.06 -29.54
C ASP A 197 -15.41 8.27 -28.98
N GLY A 198 -15.55 8.42 -27.66
CA GLY A 198 -16.83 8.57 -26.97
C GLY A 198 -17.53 7.25 -26.65
N SER A 199 -16.96 6.10 -27.02
CA SER A 199 -17.52 4.79 -26.66
C SER A 199 -17.45 4.54 -25.15
N LEU A 200 -18.47 3.89 -24.61
CA LEU A 200 -18.52 3.55 -23.19
C LEU A 200 -17.53 2.42 -22.90
N LEU A 201 -16.64 2.62 -21.93
CA LEU A 201 -15.70 1.62 -21.41
C LEU A 201 -16.26 0.88 -20.20
N GLY A 202 -17.15 1.50 -19.41
CA GLY A 202 -17.75 0.89 -18.22
C GLY A 202 -18.26 1.91 -17.21
N TYR A 203 -18.62 1.41 -16.02
CA TYR A 203 -19.09 2.22 -14.91
C TYR A 203 -18.29 1.99 -13.64
N ILE A 204 -18.03 3.07 -12.91
CA ILE A 204 -17.42 3.05 -11.57
C ILE A 204 -18.44 3.62 -10.58
N TYR A 205 -18.76 2.87 -9.54
CA TYR A 205 -19.50 3.35 -8.38
C TYR A 205 -18.52 3.81 -7.31
N CYS A 206 -18.56 5.08 -6.96
CA CYS A 206 -17.72 5.70 -5.95
C CYS A 206 -18.48 5.76 -4.63
N ASP A 207 -18.10 4.90 -3.69
CA ASP A 207 -18.62 4.85 -2.34
C ASP A 207 -17.56 5.43 -1.37
N PHE A 208 -17.49 6.75 -1.30
CA PHE A 208 -16.38 7.45 -0.65
C PHE A 208 -16.62 7.81 0.81
N THR A 209 -17.87 7.99 1.23
CA THR A 209 -18.16 8.57 2.54
C THR A 209 -18.21 7.50 3.63
N GLU A 210 -17.64 7.80 4.79
CA GLU A 210 -17.74 6.96 5.97
C GLU A 210 -19.20 6.92 6.50
N ARG A 211 -19.70 5.73 6.84
CA ARG A 211 -21.02 5.55 7.45
C ARG A 211 -21.08 4.31 8.35
N ALA A 212 -22.00 4.32 9.30
CA ALA A 212 -22.23 3.18 10.19
C ALA A 212 -22.57 1.90 9.40
N GLY A 213 -21.91 0.80 9.74
CA GLY A 213 -22.12 -0.52 9.11
C GLY A 213 -21.38 -0.73 7.77
N LYS A 214 -20.73 0.30 7.22
CA LYS A 214 -19.81 0.15 6.08
C LYS A 214 -18.47 -0.39 6.57
N SER A 215 -17.83 -1.26 5.77
CA SER A 215 -16.46 -1.70 6.04
C SER A 215 -15.50 -0.51 6.01
N THR A 216 -14.55 -0.47 6.95
CA THR A 216 -13.52 0.57 7.01
C THR A 216 -12.34 0.30 6.08
N GLN A 217 -12.34 -0.83 5.36
CA GLN A 217 -11.30 -1.15 4.41
C GLN A 217 -11.56 -0.45 3.08
N ASP A 218 -10.59 0.36 2.68
CA ASP A 218 -10.54 0.97 1.35
C ASP A 218 -10.19 -0.12 0.33
N CYS A 219 -10.97 -0.21 -0.76
CA CYS A 219 -10.84 -1.29 -1.72
C CYS A 219 -11.62 -1.06 -3.02
N HIS A 220 -11.19 -1.78 -4.05
CA HIS A 220 -11.86 -1.94 -5.33
C HIS A 220 -12.60 -3.29 -5.43
N PHE A 221 -13.86 -3.25 -5.88
CA PHE A 221 -14.67 -4.44 -6.15
C PHE A 221 -15.10 -4.52 -7.61
N THR A 222 -15.11 -5.72 -8.17
CA THR A 222 -15.71 -5.98 -9.49
C THR A 222 -17.11 -6.59 -9.34
N ILE A 223 -18.14 -5.84 -9.70
CA ILE A 223 -19.53 -6.34 -9.78
C ILE A 223 -19.71 -7.15 -11.07
N ARG A 224 -19.22 -6.61 -12.20
CA ARG A 224 -19.29 -7.24 -13.52
C ARG A 224 -17.94 -7.13 -14.21
N GLY A 225 -17.38 -8.25 -14.66
CA GLY A 225 -16.14 -8.29 -15.43
C GLY A 225 -16.35 -7.96 -16.91
N GLY A 226 -15.33 -7.39 -17.55
CA GLY A 226 -15.30 -7.23 -19.00
C GLY A 226 -15.15 -8.57 -19.74
N LYS A 227 -15.88 -8.78 -20.82
CA LYS A 227 -15.71 -9.96 -21.69
C LYS A 227 -16.26 -9.76 -23.09
N GLU A 228 -15.78 -10.56 -24.04
CA GLU A 228 -16.44 -10.72 -25.34
C GLU A 228 -17.71 -11.58 -25.19
N LEU A 229 -18.76 -11.19 -25.90
CA LEU A 229 -20.02 -11.92 -26.00
C LEU A 229 -20.06 -12.78 -27.28
N ALA A 230 -20.98 -13.74 -27.32
CA ALA A 230 -21.10 -14.69 -28.43
C ALA A 230 -21.49 -14.02 -29.76
N ASP A 231 -22.11 -12.84 -29.70
CA ASP A 231 -22.49 -12.02 -30.87
C ASP A 231 -21.35 -11.12 -31.37
N GLY A 232 -20.17 -11.17 -30.74
CA GLY A 232 -19.01 -10.35 -31.07
C GLY A 232 -18.99 -8.97 -30.39
N SER A 233 -20.02 -8.59 -29.64
CA SER A 233 -20.02 -7.36 -28.85
C SER A 233 -19.22 -7.52 -27.55
N TYR A 234 -18.84 -6.41 -26.91
CA TYR A 234 -18.11 -6.42 -25.65
C TYR A 234 -19.01 -6.05 -24.47
N GLN A 235 -19.03 -6.89 -23.42
CA GLN A 235 -19.65 -6.59 -22.14
C GLN A 235 -18.74 -5.68 -21.34
N ASN A 236 -19.18 -4.47 -21.05
CA ASN A 236 -18.39 -3.52 -20.27
C ASN A 236 -18.36 -3.85 -18.77
N PRO A 237 -17.21 -3.66 -18.10
CA PRO A 237 -17.06 -3.83 -16.66
C PRO A 237 -17.92 -2.85 -15.85
N VAL A 238 -18.26 -3.28 -14.63
CA VAL A 238 -18.89 -2.48 -13.59
C VAL A 238 -18.14 -2.73 -12.29
N VAL A 239 -17.60 -1.67 -11.70
CA VAL A 239 -16.76 -1.78 -10.49
C VAL A 239 -17.19 -0.78 -9.43
N VAL A 240 -16.73 -1.01 -8.21
CA VAL A 240 -16.91 -0.12 -7.06
C VAL A 240 -15.54 0.30 -6.55
N VAL A 241 -15.36 1.57 -6.27
CA VAL A 241 -14.27 2.09 -5.46
C VAL A 241 -14.86 2.52 -4.13
N GLN A 242 -14.48 1.80 -3.06
CA GLN A 242 -14.92 2.07 -1.71
C GLN A 242 -13.78 2.72 -0.93
N LEU A 243 -14.02 3.90 -0.37
CA LEU A 243 -13.09 4.60 0.51
C LEU A 243 -13.79 5.06 1.81
N SER A 244 -13.02 5.45 2.81
CA SER A 244 -13.50 6.03 4.07
C SER A 244 -13.07 7.49 4.22
N LEU A 245 -13.55 8.35 3.32
CA LEU A 245 -13.23 9.79 3.30
C LEU A 245 -14.12 10.59 4.26
N PRO A 246 -13.61 11.72 4.80
CA PRO A 246 -14.39 12.57 5.68
C PRO A 246 -15.62 13.13 4.96
N PRO A 247 -16.78 13.18 5.62
CA PRO A 247 -17.99 13.72 4.99
C PRO A 247 -17.85 15.23 4.74
N ALA A 248 -18.68 15.75 3.83
CA ALA A 248 -18.82 17.19 3.66
C ALA A 248 -19.38 17.82 4.96
N SER A 249 -18.92 19.01 5.28
CA SER A 249 -19.48 19.83 6.37
C SER A 249 -20.29 20.99 5.79
N TRP A 250 -21.05 21.69 6.64
CA TRP A 250 -21.77 22.90 6.22
C TRP A 250 -20.84 23.99 5.65
N SER A 251 -19.57 24.03 6.07
CA SER A 251 -18.62 25.10 5.71
C SER A 251 -17.46 24.66 4.81
N ALA A 252 -17.36 23.38 4.46
CA ALA A 252 -16.26 22.84 3.67
C ALA A 252 -16.65 21.54 2.96
N PRO A 253 -16.20 21.31 1.71
CA PRO A 253 -16.32 20.01 1.03
C PRO A 253 -15.48 18.94 1.76
N PRO A 254 -15.56 17.67 1.34
CA PRO A 254 -14.60 16.65 1.79
C PRO A 254 -13.16 17.09 1.47
N LEU A 255 -12.35 17.27 2.50
CA LEU A 255 -10.94 17.69 2.39
C LEU A 255 -10.05 16.49 2.69
N LEU A 256 -9.22 16.10 1.72
CA LEU A 256 -8.40 14.90 1.80
C LEU A 256 -7.03 15.23 2.37
N THR A 257 -6.50 14.36 3.24
CA THR A 257 -5.08 14.39 3.57
C THR A 257 -4.25 13.93 2.37
N PRO A 258 -2.94 14.24 2.30
CA PRO A 258 -2.08 13.70 1.24
C PRO A 258 -2.13 12.18 1.09
N SER A 259 -2.22 11.45 2.21
CA SER A 259 -2.35 9.99 2.20
C SER A 259 -3.70 9.54 1.63
N MET A 260 -4.79 10.26 1.89
CA MET A 260 -6.09 9.99 1.28
C MET A 260 -6.09 10.25 -0.23
N VAL A 261 -5.34 11.25 -0.71
CA VAL A 261 -5.18 11.52 -2.15
C VAL A 261 -4.45 10.36 -2.83
N GLU A 262 -3.33 9.92 -2.25
CA GLU A 262 -2.61 8.73 -2.74
C GLU A 262 -3.52 7.50 -2.76
N ASN A 263 -4.26 7.26 -1.68
CA ASN A 263 -5.13 6.09 -1.59
C ASN A 263 -6.28 6.13 -2.63
N LEU A 264 -6.86 7.30 -2.88
CA LEU A 264 -7.85 7.47 -3.95
C LEU A 264 -7.25 7.17 -5.33
N PHE A 265 -6.02 7.62 -5.60
CA PHE A 265 -5.32 7.32 -6.85
C PHE A 265 -4.98 5.82 -6.97
N HIS A 266 -4.56 5.20 -5.87
CA HIS A 266 -4.29 3.76 -5.79
C HIS A 266 -5.52 2.94 -6.18
N GLU A 267 -6.65 3.16 -5.49
CA GLU A 267 -7.89 2.43 -5.78
C GLU A 267 -8.44 2.73 -7.18
N MET A 268 -8.28 3.96 -7.66
CA MET A 268 -8.66 4.28 -9.04
C MET A 268 -7.73 3.62 -10.07
N GLY A 269 -6.47 3.33 -9.73
CA GLY A 269 -5.58 2.53 -10.57
C GLY A 269 -6.12 1.11 -10.79
N HIS A 270 -6.68 0.48 -9.75
CA HIS A 270 -7.39 -0.80 -9.89
C HIS A 270 -8.66 -0.67 -10.74
N ALA A 271 -9.47 0.36 -10.50
CA ALA A 271 -10.66 0.62 -11.31
C ALA A 271 -10.31 0.83 -12.78
N LEU A 272 -9.27 1.61 -13.07
CA LEU A 272 -8.77 1.88 -14.41
C LEU A 272 -8.27 0.61 -15.09
N HIS A 273 -7.53 -0.23 -14.39
CA HIS A 273 -7.09 -1.53 -14.92
C HIS A 273 -8.30 -2.36 -15.35
N SER A 274 -9.38 -2.35 -14.58
CA SER A 274 -10.65 -2.98 -14.96
C SER A 274 -11.31 -2.34 -16.17
N MET A 275 -11.35 -1.00 -16.25
CA MET A 275 -11.96 -0.27 -17.37
C MET A 275 -11.23 -0.47 -18.70
N LEU A 276 -9.89 -0.55 -18.67
CA LEU A 276 -9.06 -0.63 -19.87
C LEU A 276 -8.83 -2.06 -20.37
N ALA A 277 -9.04 -3.08 -19.53
CA ALA A 277 -8.90 -4.47 -19.94
C ALA A 277 -9.90 -4.86 -21.07
N ARG A 278 -9.40 -5.50 -22.13
CA ARG A 278 -10.18 -6.00 -23.28
C ARG A 278 -9.88 -7.48 -23.49
N THR A 279 -10.35 -8.29 -22.55
CA THR A 279 -10.10 -9.72 -22.51
C THR A 279 -11.30 -10.50 -23.01
N ARG A 280 -11.05 -11.60 -23.75
CA ARG A 280 -12.11 -12.51 -24.19
C ARG A 280 -12.94 -13.11 -23.04
N TYR A 281 -12.28 -13.44 -21.92
CA TYR A 281 -12.92 -14.09 -20.77
C TYR A 281 -12.92 -13.19 -19.52
N GLN A 282 -14.07 -13.10 -18.85
CA GLN A 282 -14.21 -12.30 -17.62
C GLN A 282 -13.31 -12.78 -16.47
N HIS A 283 -12.85 -14.04 -16.48
CA HIS A 283 -12.07 -14.60 -15.38
C HIS A 283 -10.63 -14.07 -15.32
N VAL A 284 -10.19 -13.39 -16.38
CA VAL A 284 -8.85 -12.80 -16.50
C VAL A 284 -8.93 -11.31 -16.82
N THR A 285 -10.09 -10.67 -16.65
CA THR A 285 -10.26 -9.25 -16.95
C THR A 285 -9.82 -8.36 -15.80
N GLY A 286 -9.25 -7.19 -16.11
CA GLY A 286 -8.83 -6.19 -15.13
C GLY A 286 -7.87 -6.74 -14.11
N THR A 287 -8.19 -6.52 -12.83
CA THR A 287 -7.38 -6.96 -11.69
C THR A 287 -7.43 -8.46 -11.39
N ARG A 288 -8.08 -9.29 -12.23
CA ARG A 288 -8.08 -10.75 -12.10
C ARG A 288 -6.80 -11.36 -12.67
N CYS A 289 -5.68 -10.97 -12.08
CA CYS A 289 -4.32 -11.42 -12.38
C CYS A 289 -3.62 -11.83 -11.08
N SER A 290 -2.32 -12.14 -11.14
CA SER A 290 -1.57 -12.46 -9.92
C SER A 290 -1.46 -11.25 -8.99
N THR A 291 -1.46 -11.48 -7.68
CA THR A 291 -1.41 -10.41 -6.67
C THR A 291 -0.18 -9.51 -6.81
N ASP A 292 0.98 -10.09 -7.15
CA ASP A 292 2.23 -9.35 -7.38
C ASP A 292 2.27 -8.54 -8.69
N PHE A 293 1.21 -8.61 -9.49
CA PHE A 293 1.00 -7.74 -10.66
C PHE A 293 -0.25 -6.85 -10.52
N ALA A 294 -1.31 -7.31 -9.84
CA ALA A 294 -2.54 -6.55 -9.64
C ALA A 294 -2.33 -5.18 -8.98
N GLU A 295 -1.30 -5.10 -8.12
CA GLU A 295 -0.85 -3.89 -7.41
C GLU A 295 0.03 -2.95 -8.27
N VAL A 296 0.56 -3.40 -9.41
CA VAL A 296 1.46 -2.56 -10.23
C VAL A 296 0.73 -1.32 -10.77
N PRO A 297 -0.48 -1.43 -11.36
CA PRO A 297 -1.21 -0.26 -11.84
C PRO A 297 -1.62 0.71 -10.72
N SER A 298 -2.02 0.20 -9.55
CA SER A 298 -2.42 1.04 -8.41
C SER A 298 -1.24 1.79 -7.81
N ILE A 299 -0.11 1.11 -7.57
CA ILE A 299 1.11 1.76 -7.06
C ILE A 299 1.67 2.77 -8.08
N LEU A 300 1.59 2.49 -9.38
CA LEU A 300 2.00 3.47 -10.39
C LEU A 300 1.18 4.77 -10.28
N MET A 301 -0.11 4.68 -9.96
CA MET A 301 -0.96 5.86 -9.69
C MET A 301 -0.54 6.62 -8.42
N GLU A 302 0.06 5.98 -7.41
CA GLU A 302 0.66 6.67 -6.26
C GLU A 302 1.83 7.57 -6.68
N PHE A 303 2.66 7.13 -7.65
CA PHE A 303 3.74 7.97 -8.18
C PHE A 303 3.19 9.23 -8.84
N PHE A 304 2.13 9.11 -9.66
CA PHE A 304 1.46 10.27 -10.23
C PHE A 304 0.85 11.17 -9.15
N ALA A 305 0.20 10.61 -8.13
CA ALA A 305 -0.39 11.37 -7.02
C ALA A 305 0.66 12.14 -6.19
N SER A 306 1.91 11.71 -6.23
CA SER A 306 3.02 12.32 -5.50
C SER A 306 3.90 13.25 -6.34
N ASP A 307 3.72 13.29 -7.66
CA ASP A 307 4.54 14.13 -8.54
C ASP A 307 4.09 15.60 -8.47
N PRO A 308 4.99 16.56 -8.14
CA PRO A 308 4.63 17.97 -8.04
C PRO A 308 4.05 18.58 -9.32
N ARG A 309 4.39 18.04 -10.52
CA ARG A 309 3.84 18.52 -11.80
C ARG A 309 2.38 18.10 -11.94
N VAL A 310 2.04 16.88 -11.51
CA VAL A 310 0.68 16.37 -11.49
C VAL A 310 -0.16 17.07 -10.44
N LEU A 311 0.35 17.20 -9.20
CA LEU A 311 -0.33 17.89 -8.10
C LEU A 311 -0.70 19.33 -8.48
N ARG A 312 0.18 20.05 -9.17
CA ARG A 312 -0.05 21.44 -9.60
C ARG A 312 -1.28 21.60 -10.51
N SER A 313 -1.72 20.54 -11.18
CA SER A 313 -2.90 20.58 -12.06
C SER A 313 -4.23 20.67 -11.30
N PHE A 314 -4.26 20.31 -10.02
CA PHE A 314 -5.51 20.25 -9.25
C PHE A 314 -5.43 20.70 -7.78
N ALA A 315 -4.23 20.79 -7.19
CA ALA A 315 -4.06 21.18 -5.80
C ALA A 315 -4.34 22.68 -5.62
N CYS A 316 -5.56 23.02 -5.19
CA CYS A 316 -6.01 24.40 -5.00
C CYS A 316 -6.77 24.55 -3.69
N HIS A 317 -6.59 25.69 -3.03
CA HIS A 317 -7.17 25.96 -1.73
C HIS A 317 -8.69 26.08 -1.82
N TYR A 318 -9.43 25.26 -1.07
CA TYR A 318 -10.88 25.09 -1.23
C TYR A 318 -11.72 26.37 -1.07
N LYS A 319 -11.23 27.39 -0.34
CA LYS A 319 -11.94 28.68 -0.17
C LYS A 319 -11.52 29.76 -1.14
N THR A 320 -10.24 29.80 -1.50
CA THR A 320 -9.66 30.93 -2.23
C THR A 320 -9.41 30.60 -3.70
N GLY A 321 -9.39 29.31 -4.06
CA GLY A 321 -9.02 28.84 -5.40
C GLY A 321 -7.52 28.94 -5.70
N GLU A 322 -6.72 29.53 -4.81
CA GLU A 322 -5.29 29.72 -5.00
C GLU A 322 -4.56 28.37 -5.12
N PRO A 323 -3.62 28.22 -6.08
CA PRO A 323 -2.85 26.99 -6.23
C PRO A 323 -1.97 26.73 -5.01
N MET A 324 -1.67 25.45 -4.76
CA MET A 324 -0.73 25.07 -3.70
C MET A 324 0.66 25.70 -3.97
N PRO A 325 1.21 26.46 -3.01
CA PRO A 325 2.58 26.99 -3.14
C PRO A 325 3.61 25.86 -3.31
N GLN A 326 4.63 26.09 -4.14
CA GLN A 326 5.70 25.12 -4.40
C GLN A 326 6.33 24.60 -3.10
N GLN A 327 6.59 25.50 -2.15
CA GLN A 327 7.17 25.16 -0.86
C GLN A 327 6.32 24.12 -0.08
N LEU A 328 4.98 24.18 -0.15
CA LEU A 328 4.12 23.20 0.50
C LEU A 328 4.16 21.84 -0.20
N MET A 329 4.25 21.81 -1.53
CA MET A 329 4.44 20.58 -2.30
C MET A 329 5.77 19.91 -1.93
N ASP A 330 6.86 20.68 -1.88
CA ASP A 330 8.19 20.16 -1.55
C ASP A 330 8.23 19.58 -0.13
N ILE A 331 7.61 20.27 0.85
CA ILE A 331 7.48 19.79 2.23
C ILE A 331 6.68 18.49 2.28
N MET A 332 5.57 18.41 1.53
CA MET A 332 4.73 17.20 1.49
C MET A 332 5.53 16.01 0.95
N VAL A 333 6.26 16.18 -0.16
CA VAL A 333 7.11 15.14 -0.74
C VAL A 333 8.22 14.73 0.24
N LYS A 334 8.93 15.70 0.85
CA LYS A 334 9.99 15.42 1.84
C LYS A 334 9.46 14.67 3.05
N SER A 335 8.28 15.02 3.56
CA SER A 335 7.70 14.38 4.75
C SER A 335 7.40 12.89 4.53
N LYS A 336 7.09 12.47 3.29
CA LYS A 336 6.89 11.06 2.95
C LYS A 336 8.19 10.27 2.98
N SER A 337 9.31 10.92 2.65
CA SER A 337 10.63 10.28 2.60
C SER A 337 11.28 10.01 3.96
N VAL A 338 10.71 10.56 5.03
CA VAL A 338 11.25 10.42 6.39
C VAL A 338 11.23 8.96 6.83
N PHE A 339 12.42 8.42 7.09
CA PHE A 339 12.67 7.05 7.59
C PHE A 339 12.14 5.91 6.71
N MET A 340 11.96 6.15 5.41
CA MET A 340 11.46 5.13 4.49
C MET A 340 12.33 3.88 4.40
N ALA A 341 13.63 3.94 4.71
CA ALA A 341 14.48 2.75 4.62
C ALA A 341 14.12 1.76 5.74
N SER A 342 13.94 2.25 6.97
CA SER A 342 13.46 1.42 8.09
C SER A 342 12.03 0.89 7.87
N GLU A 343 11.16 1.68 7.25
CA GLU A 343 9.80 1.26 6.89
C GLU A 343 9.81 0.15 5.82
N MET A 344 10.60 0.32 4.76
CA MET A 344 10.76 -0.69 3.71
C MET A 344 11.41 -1.96 4.25
N GLN A 345 12.40 -1.84 5.14
CA GLN A 345 13.04 -2.97 5.81
C GLN A 345 12.03 -3.77 6.65
N THR A 346 11.04 -3.10 7.25
CA THR A 346 9.93 -3.75 7.97
C THR A 346 9.04 -4.55 7.00
N GLN A 347 8.77 -4.04 5.80
CA GLN A 347 8.02 -4.78 4.77
C GLN A 347 8.80 -6.01 4.26
N VAL A 348 10.13 -5.93 4.18
CA VAL A 348 11.00 -7.07 3.87
C VAL A 348 10.87 -8.14 4.95
N PHE A 349 10.94 -7.75 6.23
CA PHE A 349 10.73 -8.67 7.36
C PHE A 349 9.37 -9.37 7.29
N TYR A 350 8.28 -8.64 7.06
CA TYR A 350 6.94 -9.25 6.93
C TYR A 350 6.86 -10.25 5.76
N SER A 351 7.48 -9.90 4.63
CA SER A 351 7.55 -10.77 3.45
C SER A 351 8.38 -12.02 3.70
N ALA A 352 9.50 -11.90 4.41
CA ALA A 352 10.39 -13.01 4.75
C ALA A 352 9.71 -14.00 5.71
N VAL A 353 9.04 -13.50 6.75
CA VAL A 353 8.26 -14.33 7.68
C VAL A 353 7.15 -15.07 6.93
N ASP A 354 6.41 -14.38 6.06
CA ASP A 354 5.35 -15.00 5.26
C ASP A 354 5.88 -16.11 4.34
N GLN A 355 6.99 -15.87 3.62
CA GLN A 355 7.61 -16.91 2.81
C GLN A 355 8.11 -18.09 3.66
N ARG A 356 8.73 -17.80 4.81
CA ARG A 356 9.22 -18.83 5.73
C ARG A 356 8.08 -19.70 6.25
N TYR A 357 6.97 -19.08 6.63
CA TYR A 357 5.80 -19.77 7.16
C TYR A 357 5.11 -20.69 6.14
N HIS A 358 5.24 -20.35 4.85
CA HIS A 358 4.66 -21.12 3.75
C HIS A 358 5.70 -21.97 2.98
N SER A 359 6.91 -22.10 3.53
CA SER A 359 7.94 -23.00 3.03
C SER A 359 7.73 -24.43 3.56
N ALA A 360 8.58 -25.39 3.18
CA ALA A 360 8.50 -26.78 3.59
C ALA A 360 8.94 -26.98 5.07
N VAL A 361 8.19 -26.39 6.00
CA VAL A 361 8.41 -26.48 7.45
C VAL A 361 7.50 -27.57 8.04
N SER A 362 8.06 -28.37 8.96
CA SER A 362 7.30 -29.30 9.79
C SER A 362 6.86 -28.61 11.08
N TRP A 363 5.59 -28.21 11.13
CA TRP A 363 5.02 -27.44 12.25
C TRP A 363 4.80 -28.26 13.53
N ASP A 364 4.95 -29.59 13.48
CA ASP A 364 4.87 -30.45 14.66
C ASP A 364 6.07 -30.27 15.62
N SER A 365 7.16 -29.67 15.15
CA SER A 365 8.42 -29.55 15.88
C SER A 365 8.93 -28.12 16.03
N VAL A 366 8.19 -27.12 15.54
CA VAL A 366 8.67 -25.73 15.46
C VAL A 366 7.57 -24.77 15.88
N SER A 367 7.88 -23.86 16.80
CA SER A 367 7.02 -22.75 17.20
C SER A 367 7.02 -21.66 16.13
N THR A 368 5.86 -21.08 15.82
CA THR A 368 5.81 -19.92 14.91
C THR A 368 6.56 -18.72 15.52
N THR A 369 6.52 -18.57 16.84
CA THR A 369 7.25 -17.50 17.55
C THR A 369 8.76 -17.64 17.42
N ASP A 370 9.30 -18.87 17.42
CA ASP A 370 10.74 -19.09 17.29
C ASP A 370 11.23 -18.74 15.89
N LEU A 371 10.50 -19.16 14.85
CA LEU A 371 10.79 -18.78 13.46
C LEU A 371 10.64 -17.27 13.24
N LEU A 372 9.64 -16.63 13.85
CA LEU A 372 9.51 -15.18 13.81
C LEU A 372 10.76 -14.51 14.37
N LYS A 373 11.24 -14.97 15.53
CA LYS A 373 12.43 -14.42 16.19
C LYS A 373 13.68 -14.57 15.31
N GLU A 374 13.84 -15.71 14.63
CA GLU A 374 14.91 -15.91 13.65
C GLU A 374 14.86 -14.89 12.51
N GLU A 375 13.71 -14.77 11.84
CA GLU A 375 13.54 -13.84 10.71
C GLU A 375 13.62 -12.37 11.14
N HIS A 376 13.14 -12.04 12.34
CA HIS A 376 13.23 -10.70 12.91
C HIS A 376 14.70 -10.28 13.09
N ASN A 377 15.51 -11.16 13.67
CA ASN A 377 16.94 -10.88 13.90
C ASN A 377 17.74 -10.77 12.60
N LYS A 378 17.31 -11.42 11.51
CA LYS A 378 17.95 -11.32 10.19
C LYS A 378 17.59 -10.02 9.46
N HIS A 379 16.32 -9.62 9.52
CA HIS A 379 15.75 -8.63 8.61
C HIS A 379 15.28 -7.32 9.27
N TYR A 380 14.87 -7.27 10.53
CA TYR A 380 14.21 -6.04 11.05
C TYR A 380 15.19 -4.88 11.31
N GLY A 381 16.37 -5.19 11.87
CA GLY A 381 17.39 -4.20 12.25
C GLY A 381 17.26 -3.64 13.67
N LEU A 382 16.24 -4.04 14.43
CA LEU A 382 16.12 -3.82 15.87
C LEU A 382 15.99 -5.18 16.57
N PRO A 383 16.34 -5.29 17.87
CA PRO A 383 16.28 -6.56 18.58
C PRO A 383 14.84 -7.02 18.80
N TYR A 384 14.62 -8.33 18.68
CA TYR A 384 13.36 -8.96 19.02
C TYR A 384 13.02 -8.74 20.50
N VAL A 385 11.73 -8.51 20.79
CA VAL A 385 11.24 -8.30 22.15
C VAL A 385 10.71 -9.62 22.71
N ASP A 386 11.41 -10.20 23.69
CA ASP A 386 10.99 -11.47 24.31
C ASP A 386 9.59 -11.41 24.93
N ASN A 387 8.93 -12.57 24.97
CA ASN A 387 7.56 -12.76 25.41
C ASN A 387 6.54 -11.90 24.64
N THR A 388 6.78 -11.75 23.34
CA THR A 388 5.81 -11.21 22.37
C THR A 388 5.54 -12.24 21.27
N ALA A 389 4.45 -12.06 20.51
CA ALA A 389 3.99 -12.94 19.45
C ALA A 389 3.22 -12.13 18.39
N TRP A 390 3.93 -11.23 17.71
CA TRP A 390 3.35 -10.33 16.68
C TRP A 390 2.61 -11.09 15.57
N GLN A 391 3.10 -12.27 15.20
CA GLN A 391 2.56 -13.09 14.12
C GLN A 391 1.09 -13.46 14.33
N LEU A 392 0.67 -13.58 15.59
CA LEU A 392 -0.69 -13.97 15.95
C LEU A 392 -1.72 -12.85 15.66
N ARG A 393 -1.25 -11.61 15.46
CA ARG A 393 -2.09 -10.44 15.14
C ARG A 393 -1.93 -9.99 13.69
N PHE A 394 -1.24 -10.77 12.86
CA PHE A 394 -1.00 -10.45 11.46
C PHE A 394 -1.97 -11.22 10.54
N SER A 395 -3.10 -10.59 10.23
CA SER A 395 -4.20 -11.19 9.45
C SER A 395 -3.80 -11.62 8.03
N HIS A 396 -2.77 -11.01 7.45
CA HIS A 396 -2.30 -11.32 6.09
C HIS A 396 -1.83 -12.76 5.96
N PHE A 397 -1.36 -13.41 7.03
CA PHE A 397 -1.05 -14.84 6.96
C PHE A 397 -2.30 -15.67 6.62
N VAL A 398 -3.51 -15.23 6.97
CA VAL A 398 -4.73 -16.00 6.70
C VAL A 398 -5.25 -15.76 5.29
N GLY A 399 -5.50 -14.51 4.88
CA GLY A 399 -6.08 -14.21 3.57
C GLY A 399 -5.06 -14.17 2.42
N TYR A 400 -3.81 -13.83 2.72
CA TYR A 400 -2.74 -13.50 1.78
C TYR A 400 -1.52 -14.43 1.89
N GLY A 401 -1.66 -15.57 2.57
CA GLY A 401 -0.54 -16.45 2.90
C GLY A 401 0.35 -16.76 1.70
N GLY A 402 1.66 -16.60 1.89
CA GLY A 402 2.69 -16.82 0.88
C GLY A 402 2.79 -15.72 -0.18
N LYS A 403 2.06 -14.61 -0.07
CA LYS A 403 1.99 -13.55 -1.08
C LYS A 403 2.32 -12.15 -0.56
N TYR A 404 2.74 -11.98 0.69
CA TYR A 404 2.99 -10.63 1.23
C TYR A 404 4.12 -9.90 0.50
N TYR A 405 5.09 -10.63 -0.07
CA TYR A 405 6.14 -10.09 -0.93
C TYR A 405 5.61 -9.31 -2.15
N ALA A 406 4.36 -9.56 -2.55
CA ALA A 406 3.71 -8.94 -3.70
C ALA A 406 3.79 -7.41 -3.63
N TYR A 407 3.63 -6.81 -2.44
CA TYR A 407 3.71 -5.35 -2.27
C TYR A 407 5.09 -4.77 -2.63
N LEU A 408 6.17 -5.47 -2.30
CA LEU A 408 7.52 -5.04 -2.64
C LEU A 408 7.82 -5.25 -4.12
N VAL A 409 7.43 -6.40 -4.67
CA VAL A 409 7.62 -6.70 -6.10
C VAL A 409 6.83 -5.75 -6.98
N SER A 410 5.56 -5.49 -6.66
CA SER A 410 4.74 -4.56 -7.43
C SER A 410 5.26 -3.14 -7.34
N ARG A 411 5.76 -2.70 -6.17
CA ARG A 411 6.42 -1.40 -5.99
C ARG A 411 7.72 -1.30 -6.79
N ALA A 412 8.52 -2.36 -6.85
CA ALA A 412 9.71 -2.42 -7.69
C ALA A 412 9.37 -2.24 -9.17
N VAL A 413 8.35 -2.95 -9.65
CA VAL A 413 7.91 -2.87 -11.05
C VAL A 413 7.29 -1.51 -11.36
N ALA A 414 6.42 -0.98 -10.49
CA ALA A 414 5.83 0.34 -10.65
C ALA A 414 6.90 1.45 -10.67
N SER A 415 7.87 1.38 -9.75
CA SER A 415 9.05 2.27 -9.76
C SER A 415 9.80 2.16 -11.09
N TRP A 416 10.07 0.94 -11.56
CA TRP A 416 10.79 0.74 -12.81
C TRP A 416 10.03 1.32 -14.01
N ILE A 417 8.71 1.12 -14.09
CA ILE A 417 7.86 1.73 -15.11
C ILE A 417 7.90 3.26 -15.01
N TRP A 418 7.77 3.80 -13.80
CA TRP A 418 7.84 5.25 -13.55
C TRP A 418 9.15 5.85 -14.05
N GLN A 419 10.29 5.29 -13.62
CA GLN A 419 11.62 5.76 -13.99
C GLN A 419 11.91 5.63 -15.49
N THR A 420 11.35 4.61 -16.14
CA THR A 420 11.57 4.39 -17.58
C THR A 420 10.73 5.34 -18.43
N TYR A 421 9.46 5.57 -18.07
CA TYR A 421 8.49 6.16 -18.99
C TYR A 421 7.86 7.48 -18.54
N PHE A 422 7.82 7.77 -17.23
CA PHE A 422 7.01 8.87 -16.69
C PHE A 422 7.80 9.88 -15.87
N VAL A 423 9.00 9.56 -15.40
CA VAL A 423 9.81 10.48 -14.58
C VAL A 423 10.16 11.77 -15.34
N GLN A 424 10.46 11.68 -16.65
CA GLN A 424 10.77 12.86 -17.47
C GLN A 424 9.52 13.66 -17.80
N ASP A 425 8.44 12.98 -18.18
CA ASP A 425 7.15 13.59 -18.46
C ASP A 425 5.99 12.71 -17.94
N PRO A 426 5.35 13.10 -16.82
CA PRO A 426 4.25 12.33 -16.24
C PRO A 426 2.96 12.47 -17.05
N PHE A 427 2.91 13.30 -18.09
CA PHE A 427 1.78 13.44 -18.99
C PHE A 427 2.06 12.85 -20.38
N SER A 428 3.12 12.05 -20.53
CA SER A 428 3.49 11.45 -21.81
C SER A 428 2.38 10.56 -22.37
N ARG A 429 1.68 11.05 -23.39
CA ARG A 429 0.62 10.33 -24.11
C ARG A 429 1.14 9.05 -24.77
N GLU A 430 2.36 9.08 -25.29
CA GLU A 430 3.00 7.93 -25.91
C GLU A 430 3.18 6.80 -24.87
N ALA A 431 3.78 7.13 -23.72
CA ALA A 431 3.97 6.18 -22.63
C ALA A 431 2.64 5.64 -22.09
N GLY A 432 1.65 6.52 -21.90
CA GLY A 432 0.30 6.13 -21.45
C GLY A 432 -0.40 5.20 -22.45
N THR A 433 -0.32 5.50 -23.75
CA THR A 433 -0.89 4.64 -24.81
C THR A 433 -0.24 3.27 -24.81
N ARG A 434 1.10 3.21 -24.74
CA ARG A 434 1.83 1.94 -24.64
C ARG A 434 1.46 1.16 -23.39
N TYR A 435 1.42 1.80 -22.22
CA TYR A 435 1.02 1.15 -20.98
C TYR A 435 -0.41 0.61 -21.04
N ARG A 436 -1.33 1.35 -21.66
CA ARG A 436 -2.70 0.89 -21.91
C ARG A 436 -2.73 -0.35 -22.79
N THR A 437 -2.06 -0.35 -23.94
CA THR A 437 -2.18 -1.43 -24.93
C THR A 437 -1.32 -2.65 -24.61
N GLU A 438 -0.10 -2.44 -24.11
CA GLU A 438 0.88 -3.50 -23.85
C GLU A 438 0.74 -4.10 -22.45
N VAL A 439 0.05 -3.43 -21.51
CA VAL A 439 -0.07 -3.89 -20.12
C VAL A 439 -1.53 -4.00 -19.68
N LEU A 440 -2.25 -2.88 -19.54
CA LEU A 440 -3.58 -2.87 -18.91
C LEU A 440 -4.66 -3.60 -19.72
N GLN A 441 -4.57 -3.56 -21.05
CA GLN A 441 -5.55 -4.20 -21.95
C GLN A 441 -5.64 -5.71 -21.73
N HIS A 442 -4.56 -6.34 -21.27
CA HIS A 442 -4.46 -7.79 -21.14
C HIS A 442 -5.08 -8.34 -19.86
N GLY A 443 -5.31 -7.52 -18.83
CA GLY A 443 -5.71 -8.01 -17.51
C GLY A 443 -4.77 -9.13 -17.01
N GLY A 444 -5.33 -10.26 -16.59
CA GLY A 444 -4.62 -11.51 -16.29
C GLY A 444 -4.53 -12.49 -17.45
N GLY A 445 -4.82 -12.08 -18.68
CA GLY A 445 -4.83 -12.96 -19.87
C GLY A 445 -3.44 -13.31 -20.40
N VAL A 446 -2.40 -12.60 -19.96
CA VAL A 446 -0.99 -12.83 -20.33
C VAL A 446 -0.18 -13.04 -19.04
N PRO A 447 0.80 -13.98 -19.02
CA PRO A 447 1.66 -14.16 -17.87
C PRO A 447 2.35 -12.85 -17.45
N PRO A 448 2.24 -12.43 -16.18
CA PRO A 448 2.66 -11.10 -15.74
C PRO A 448 4.17 -10.86 -15.87
N ARG A 449 5.01 -11.89 -15.64
CA ARG A 449 6.45 -11.77 -15.87
C ARG A 449 6.77 -11.44 -17.32
N GLN A 450 6.16 -12.18 -18.26
CA GLN A 450 6.36 -11.96 -19.68
C GLN A 450 5.86 -10.57 -20.10
N LEU A 451 4.69 -10.18 -19.59
CA LEU A 451 4.09 -8.87 -19.85
C LEU A 451 5.01 -7.72 -19.43
N VAL A 452 5.51 -7.78 -18.19
CA VAL A 452 6.44 -6.77 -17.64
C VAL A 452 7.77 -6.78 -18.37
N ALA A 453 8.32 -7.97 -18.68
CA ALA A 453 9.58 -8.08 -19.38
C ALA A 453 9.52 -7.51 -20.81
N ASN A 454 8.41 -7.76 -21.52
CA ASN A 454 8.17 -7.21 -22.85
C ASN A 454 8.02 -5.69 -22.80
N PHE A 455 7.22 -5.19 -21.86
CA PHE A 455 6.94 -3.76 -21.75
C PHE A 455 8.22 -2.96 -21.44
N LEU A 456 9.05 -3.46 -20.51
CA LEU A 456 10.29 -2.80 -20.08
C LEU A 456 11.52 -3.19 -20.92
N ASP A 457 11.35 -4.05 -21.94
CA ASP A 457 12.40 -4.61 -22.79
C ASP A 457 13.59 -5.18 -21.99
N LYS A 458 13.28 -5.90 -20.90
CA LYS A 458 14.30 -6.46 -20.00
C LYS A 458 13.74 -7.60 -19.15
N GLU A 459 14.57 -8.60 -18.91
CA GLU A 459 14.21 -9.73 -18.03
C GLU A 459 13.96 -9.27 -16.58
N VAL A 460 12.90 -9.84 -15.97
CA VAL A 460 12.57 -9.63 -14.57
C VAL A 460 13.34 -10.63 -13.71
N THR A 461 14.35 -10.12 -13.00
CA THR A 461 15.21 -10.88 -12.08
C THR A 461 15.16 -10.27 -10.68
N ALA A 462 15.61 -11.02 -9.66
CA ALA A 462 15.77 -10.48 -8.31
C ALA A 462 16.59 -9.18 -8.31
N LYS A 463 17.72 -9.17 -9.04
CA LYS A 463 18.59 -8.01 -9.19
C LYS A 463 17.88 -6.81 -9.81
N SER A 464 17.14 -6.99 -10.91
CA SER A 464 16.45 -5.86 -11.57
C SER A 464 15.36 -5.26 -10.67
N LEU A 465 14.61 -6.10 -9.95
CA LEU A 465 13.61 -5.65 -8.97
C LEU A 465 14.28 -4.89 -7.82
N THR A 466 15.37 -5.42 -7.26
CA THR A 466 16.13 -4.75 -6.20
C THR A 466 16.65 -3.39 -6.66
N THR A 467 17.27 -3.32 -7.84
CA THR A 467 17.79 -2.04 -8.38
C THR A 467 16.68 -0.99 -8.52
N ALA A 468 15.50 -1.38 -9.01
CA ALA A 468 14.38 -0.45 -9.18
C ALA A 468 13.84 0.10 -7.85
N LEU A 469 13.78 -0.73 -6.80
CA LEU A 469 13.38 -0.27 -5.46
C LEU A 469 14.42 0.63 -4.81
N ILE A 470 15.69 0.22 -4.83
CA ILE A 470 16.76 0.95 -4.15
C ILE A 470 17.00 2.30 -4.83
N SER A 471 16.96 2.37 -6.17
CA SER A 471 17.13 3.63 -6.90
C SER A 471 16.03 4.65 -6.56
N ASP A 472 14.78 4.21 -6.41
CA ASP A 472 13.67 5.08 -5.97
C ASP A 472 13.88 5.59 -4.54
N LEU A 473 14.29 4.70 -3.63
CA LEU A 473 14.58 5.07 -2.25
C LEU A 473 15.73 6.08 -2.16
N GLU A 474 16.82 5.85 -2.88
CA GLU A 474 18.00 6.74 -2.91
C GLU A 474 17.63 8.12 -3.45
N SER A 475 16.91 8.18 -4.58
CA SER A 475 16.42 9.45 -5.16
C SER A 475 15.59 10.25 -4.15
N LYS A 476 14.70 9.58 -3.42
CA LYS A 476 13.87 10.22 -2.39
C LYS A 476 14.67 10.65 -1.16
N ARG A 477 15.74 9.94 -0.79
CA ARG A 477 16.66 10.32 0.30
C ARG A 477 17.52 11.53 -0.08
N GLU A 478 18.02 11.57 -1.30
CA GLU A 478 18.75 12.72 -1.83
C GLU A 478 17.88 13.98 -1.82
N ALA A 479 16.61 13.87 -2.24
CA ALA A 479 15.64 14.95 -2.19
C ALA A 479 15.31 15.41 -0.76
N LEU A 480 15.42 14.54 0.25
CA LEU A 480 15.24 14.89 1.66
C LEU A 480 16.48 15.62 2.23
N ALA A 481 17.67 15.28 1.75
CA ALA A 481 18.93 15.87 2.22
C ALA A 481 19.24 17.25 1.60
N ALA A 482 18.76 17.50 0.38
CA ALA A 482 18.78 18.81 -0.28
C ALA A 482 17.73 19.76 0.31
#